data_AF-A0A964Z8Z3-F1
#
_entry.id   AF-A0A964Z8Z3-F1
#
_cell.length_a   1.000
_cell.length_b   1.000
_cell.length_c   1.000
_cell.angle_alpha   90.00
_cell.angle_beta   90.00
_cell.angle_gamma   90.00
#
_symmetry.space_group_name_H-M   'P 1'
#
loop_
_entity.id
_entity.type
_entity.pdbx_description
1 polymer ?
#
loop_
_entity_poly.entity_id
_entity_poly.type
_entity_poly.pdbx_seq_one_letter_code
_entity_poly.pdbx_strand_id
1 'polypeptide(L)' 'STTDTTVYVYPLEGDVDDCIGLLPKPGCGVEPTQAGDRGGALQFAVFGLIVIGLAVIFTVVFRNVLRADRKRAERAE' A
#
# COMPACT_ATOMS: atom_id res chain seq x y z
N SER A 1 -20.83 28.94 26.92
CA SER A 1 -19.98 28.29 25.91
C SER A 1 -19.46 27.03 26.55
N THR A 2 -20.05 25.88 26.22
CA THR A 2 -19.70 24.58 26.83
C THR A 2 -18.82 23.85 25.82
N THR A 3 -17.54 23.68 26.13
CA THR A 3 -16.61 22.93 25.29
C THR A 3 -16.96 21.45 25.42
N ASP A 4 -17.59 20.91 24.38
CA ASP A 4 -17.96 19.50 24.27
C ASP A 4 -16.67 18.68 24.07
N THR A 5 -16.13 18.15 25.16
CA THR A 5 -14.96 17.26 25.13
C THR A 5 -15.46 15.87 24.80
N THR A 6 -15.57 15.57 23.51
CA THR A 6 -15.88 14.22 23.03
C THR A 6 -14.68 13.33 23.29
N VAL A 7 -14.67 12.67 24.45
CA VAL A 7 -13.72 11.60 24.75
C VAL A 7 -14.00 10.50 23.73
N TYR A 8 -13.06 10.29 22.79
CA TYR A 8 -13.08 9.15 21.90
C TYR A 8 -12.88 7.88 22.73
N VAL A 9 -13.98 7.27 23.14
CA VAL A 9 -13.99 5.95 23.78
C VAL A 9 -13.93 4.92 22.67
N TYR A 10 -12.81 4.20 22.57
CA TYR A 10 -12.73 3.07 21.65
C TYR A 10 -13.80 2.04 22.04
N PRO A 11 -14.56 1.48 21.08
CA PRO A 11 -15.45 0.37 21.37
C PRO A 11 -14.60 -0.88 21.56
N LEU A 12 -14.28 -1.20 22.82
CA LEU A 12 -13.62 -2.46 23.17
C LEU A 12 -14.69 -3.51 23.52
N GLU A 13 -14.48 -4.74 23.06
CA GLU A 13 -15.24 -5.93 23.49
C GLU A 13 -14.83 -6.41 24.91
N GLY A 14 -14.64 -5.48 25.86
CA GLY A 14 -14.18 -5.79 27.22
C GLY A 14 -13.69 -4.58 28.03
N ASP A 15 -13.27 -4.82 29.27
CA ASP A 15 -12.73 -3.78 30.17
C ASP A 15 -11.38 -3.24 29.67
N VAL A 16 -11.21 -1.91 29.69
CA VAL A 16 -10.03 -1.22 29.13
C VAL A 16 -8.74 -1.64 29.84
N ASP A 17 -8.82 -1.90 31.14
CA ASP A 17 -7.69 -2.32 31.97
C ASP A 17 -7.12 -3.68 31.56
N ASP A 18 -7.93 -4.57 30.98
CA ASP A 18 -7.47 -5.87 30.49
C ASP A 18 -6.69 -5.77 29.19
N CYS A 19 -6.90 -4.68 28.44
CA CYS A 19 -6.28 -4.40 27.15
C CYS A 19 -5.08 -3.44 27.23
N ILE A 20 -4.83 -2.82 28.39
CA ILE A 20 -3.64 -2.01 28.66
C ILE A 20 -2.53 -2.93 29.19
N GLY A 21 -1.52 -3.21 28.36
CA GLY A 21 -0.39 -4.05 28.75
C GLY A 21 0.79 -3.96 27.78
N LEU A 22 1.98 -4.35 28.25
CA LEU A 22 3.20 -4.38 27.43
C LEU A 22 3.11 -5.35 26.24
N LEU A 23 2.21 -6.33 26.32
CA LEU A 23 2.00 -7.34 25.28
C LEU A 23 0.58 -7.16 24.69
N PRO A 24 0.45 -6.97 23.38
CA PRO A 24 -0.87 -6.84 22.75
C PRO A 24 -1.63 -8.15 22.90
N LYS A 25 -2.75 -8.12 23.63
CA LYS A 25 -3.61 -9.29 23.80
C LYS A 25 -4.51 -9.48 22.57
N PRO A 26 -4.76 -10.72 22.14
CA PRO A 26 -5.76 -11.00 21.11
C PRO A 26 -7.16 -10.58 21.61
N GLY A 27 -7.99 -10.00 20.74
CA GLY A 27 -9.33 -9.52 21.08
C GLY A 27 -9.39 -8.07 21.60
N CYS A 28 -8.25 -7.42 21.86
CA CYS A 28 -8.16 -6.03 22.30
C CYS A 28 -8.00 -5.01 21.14
N GLY A 29 -8.49 -5.34 19.95
CA GLY A 29 -8.42 -4.48 18.78
C GLY A 29 -9.77 -4.38 18.08
N VAL A 30 -10.01 -3.27 17.39
CA VAL A 30 -11.24 -3.07 16.61
C VAL A 30 -11.17 -3.89 15.33
N GLU A 31 -12.27 -4.55 14.97
CA GLU A 31 -12.37 -5.21 13.67
C GLU A 31 -12.19 -4.16 12.57
N PRO A 32 -11.30 -4.38 11.59
CA PRO A 32 -11.12 -3.44 10.48
C PRO A 32 -12.45 -3.22 9.76
N THR A 33 -13.00 -2.02 9.84
CA THR A 33 -14.29 -1.69 9.20
C THR A 33 -14.08 -1.07 7.82
N GLN A 34 -12.91 -0.46 7.59
CA GLN A 34 -12.60 0.19 6.34
C GLN A 34 -11.64 -0.66 5.50
N ALA A 35 -11.84 -0.67 4.18
CA ALA A 35 -11.01 -1.41 3.23
C ALA A 35 -9.51 -1.02 3.24
N GLY A 36 -9.15 0.08 3.91
CA GLY A 36 -7.77 0.50 4.15
C GLY A 36 -7.10 -0.13 5.37
N ASP A 37 -7.87 -0.64 6.34
CA ASP A 37 -7.35 -1.04 7.66
C ASP A 37 -6.52 -2.33 7.65
N ARG A 38 -6.70 -3.19 6.65
CA ARG A 38 -5.91 -4.43 6.48
C ARG A 38 -5.23 -4.58 5.12
N GLY A 39 -5.17 -3.51 4.32
CA GLY A 39 -4.58 -3.62 2.98
C GLY A 39 -5.43 -4.51 2.07
N GLY A 40 -6.63 -4.03 1.71
CA GLY A 40 -7.55 -4.76 0.84
C GLY A 40 -7.24 -4.63 -0.66
N ALA A 41 -8.27 -4.80 -1.49
CA ALA A 41 -8.19 -4.75 -2.95
C ALA A 41 -7.49 -3.49 -3.52
N LEU A 42 -7.59 -2.36 -2.81
CA LEU A 42 -6.93 -1.10 -3.18
C LEU A 42 -5.40 -1.22 -3.18
N GLN A 43 -4.81 -2.00 -2.28
CA GLN A 43 -3.37 -2.21 -2.24
C GLN A 43 -2.88 -2.98 -3.47
N PHE A 44 -3.63 -4.01 -3.87
CA PHE A 44 -3.35 -4.76 -5.11
C PHE A 44 -3.53 -3.91 -6.36
N ALA A 45 -4.52 -3.01 -6.37
CA ALA A 45 -4.72 -2.08 -7.48
C ALA A 45 -3.52 -1.14 -7.67
N VAL A 46 -3.02 -0.53 -6.57
CA VAL A 46 -1.83 0.33 -6.61
C VAL A 46 -0.60 -0.48 -7.01
N PHE A 47 -0.41 -1.68 -6.45
CA PHE A 47 0.67 -2.57 -6.82
C PHE A 47 0.66 -2.90 -8.32
N GLY A 48 -0.51 -3.24 -8.87
CA GLY A 48 -0.68 -3.49 -10.30
C GLY A 48 -0.32 -2.28 -11.16
N LEU A 49 -0.73 -1.08 -10.74
CA LEU A 49 -0.39 0.16 -11.44
C LEU A 49 1.12 0.41 -11.49
N ILE A 50 1.83 0.16 -10.39
CA ILE A 50 3.29 0.26 -10.32
C ILE A 50 3.93 -0.73 -11.30
N VAL A 51 3.50 -1.99 -11.32
CA VAL A 51 4.02 -3.02 -12.22
C VAL A 51 3.79 -2.66 -13.69
N ILE A 52 2.60 -2.14 -14.04
CA ILE A 52 2.29 -1.68 -15.40
C ILE A 52 3.20 -0.52 -15.80
N GLY A 53 3.39 0.46 -14.91
CA GLY A 53 4.27 1.59 -15.15
C GLY A 53 5.71 1.16 -15.45
N LEU A 54 6.26 0.25 -14.62
CA LEU A 54 7.59 -0.31 -14.84
C LEU A 54 7.69 -1.07 -16.16
N ALA A 55 6.71 -1.92 -16.48
CA ALA A 55 6.70 -2.70 -17.72
C ALA A 55 6.72 -1.81 -18.97
N VAL A 56 5.98 -0.69 -18.96
CA VAL A 56 5.96 0.28 -20.06
C VAL A 56 7.33 0.93 -20.22
N ILE A 57 7.93 1.41 -19.12
CA ILE A 57 9.26 2.04 -19.14
C ILE A 57 10.30 1.07 -19.69
N PHE A 58 10.36 -0.16 -19.15
CA PHE A 58 11.27 -1.19 -19.63
C PHE A 58 11.09 -1.48 -21.12
N THR A 59 9.84 -1.61 -21.58
CA THR A 59 9.54 -1.89 -22.99
C THR A 59 10.02 -0.77 -23.90
N VAL A 60 9.77 0.50 -23.54
CA VAL A 60 10.17 1.65 -24.35
C VAL A 60 11.70 1.76 -24.42
N VAL A 61 12.37 1.66 -23.27
CA VAL A 61 13.84 1.74 -23.19
C VAL A 61 14.47 0.60 -23.99
N PHE A 62 14.04 -0.64 -23.76
CA PHE A 62 14.61 -1.81 -24.43
C PHE A 62 14.41 -1.75 -25.95
N ARG A 63 13.22 -1.36 -26.42
CA ARG A 63 12.97 -1.19 -27.87
C ARG A 63 13.82 -0.08 -28.48
N ASN A 64 14.06 1.01 -27.76
CA ASN A 64 14.92 2.08 -28.23
C ASN A 64 16.40 1.65 -28.29
N VAL A 65 16.89 0.94 -27.28
CA VAL A 65 18.25 0.40 -27.25
C VAL A 65 18.47 -0.57 -28.41
N LEU A 66 17.60 -1.56 -28.59
CA LEU A 66 17.71 -2.51 -29.70
C LEU A 66 17.70 -1.82 -31.08
N ARG A 67 16.87 -0.78 -31.25
CA ARG A 67 16.86 0.01 -32.50
C ARG A 67 18.14 0.80 -32.70
N ALA A 68 18.71 1.33 -31.62
CA ALA A 68 19.97 2.07 -31.67
C ALA A 68 21.14 1.14 -31.99
N ASP A 69 21.18 -0.04 -31.37
CA ASP A 69 22.23 -1.03 -31.58
C ASP A 69 22.21 -1.58 -33.01
N ARG A 70 21.02 -1.87 -33.57
CA ARG A 70 20.91 -2.29 -34.98
C ARG A 70 21.46 -1.22 -35.95
N LYS A 71 21.14 0.05 -35.73
CA LYS A 71 21.68 1.16 -36.53
C LYS A 71 23.20 1.31 -36.42
N ARG A 72 23.79 0.91 -35.29
CA ARG A 72 25.25 0.92 -35.09
C ARG A 72 25.91 -0.25 -35.80
N ALA A 73 25.29 -1.43 -35.77
CA ALA A 73 25.75 -2.59 -36.54
C ALA A 73 25.74 -2.31 -38.05
N GLU A 74 24.66 -1.75 -38.59
CA GLU A 74 24.54 -1.36 -40.01
C GLU A 74 25.56 -0.30 -40.46
N ARG A 75 26.18 0.45 -39.54
CA ARG A 75 27.23 1.45 -39.85
C ARG A 75 28.65 0.93 -39.69
N ALA A 76 28.81 -0.24 -39.07
CA ALA A 76 30.11 -0.87 -38.85
C ALA A 76 30.48 -1.86 -39.96
N GLU A 77 29.49 -2.26 -40.77
CA GLU A 77 29.65 -2.99 -42.05
C GLU A 77 29.78 -2.00 -43.21
#